data_AF-W4PL75-F1
#
_entry.id   AF-W4PL75-F1
#
_cell.length_a   1.000
_cell.length_b   1.000
_cell.length_c   1.000
_cell.angle_alpha   90.00
_cell.angle_beta   90.00
_cell.angle_gamma   90.00
#
_symmetry.space_group_name_H-M   'P 1'
#
loop_
_entity.id
_entity.type
_entity.pdbx_description
1 polymer ?
#
loop_
_entity_poly.entity_id
_entity_poly.type
_entity_poly.pdbx_seq_one_letter_code
_entity_poly.pdbx_strand_id
1 'polypeptide(L)'
;MRRLIINLIFLLAAISLKAQPLNGIRINGGETPILVYFGGNQMCMPTTTCFVTNLKRGYYTVEVFSTRYTRTGERVWKGRKLFHERVYFNGMEVKDIFVESDPNLYPDFPRQREEYDPSDCDMGYEPYYGRIMSPKLFDTFYNKVKSEPFDSDRMTMIETAITSSYFTSAQCLRLTKLYTFDDERMKIMKIMYPRIVDKEAFFTVISTLTFFSNKDEMNGFVRTYRENRR
;
A
#
# COMPACT_ATOMS: atom_id res chain seq x y z
N MET A 1 7.02 6.23 56.19
CA MET A 1 6.62 6.14 54.77
C MET A 1 7.73 5.57 53.87
N ARG A 2 8.23 4.35 54.15
CA ARG A 2 9.29 3.71 53.32
C ARG A 2 9.09 2.21 53.08
N ARG A 3 8.02 1.61 53.61
CA ARG A 3 7.74 0.16 53.50
C ARG A 3 6.49 -0.20 52.68
N LEU A 4 5.78 0.78 52.13
CA LEU A 4 4.55 0.56 51.35
C LEU A 4 4.75 0.63 49.82
N ILE A 5 5.94 1.01 49.34
CA ILE A 5 6.20 1.18 47.89
C ILE A 5 6.67 -0.14 47.24
N ILE A 6 7.17 -1.10 48.02
CA ILE A 6 7.75 -2.35 47.48
C ILE A 6 6.66 -3.37 47.09
N ASN A 7 5.48 -3.30 47.70
CA ASN A 7 4.38 -4.25 47.41
C ASN A 7 3.63 -3.94 46.11
N LEU A 8 3.77 -2.75 45.52
CA LEU A 8 3.13 -2.42 44.24
C LEU A 8 3.94 -2.95 43.04
N ILE A 9 5.23 -3.23 43.22
CA ILE A 9 6.12 -3.72 42.15
C ILE A 9 5.99 -5.24 41.96
N PHE A 10 5.64 -5.98 43.01
CA PHE A 10 5.42 -7.44 42.92
C PHE A 10 4.06 -7.84 42.33
N LEU A 11 3.09 -6.91 42.24
CA LEU A 11 1.80 -7.18 41.56
C LEU A 11 1.84 -6.94 40.04
N LEU A 12 2.87 -6.25 39.53
CA LEU A 12 3.06 -6.01 38.09
C LEU A 12 3.85 -7.11 37.37
N ALA A 13 4.46 -8.05 38.11
CA ALA A 13 5.28 -9.12 37.53
C ALA A 13 4.46 -10.31 36.97
N ALA A 14 3.14 -10.35 37.17
CA ALA A 14 2.30 -11.50 36.82
C ALA A 14 1.38 -11.29 35.62
N ILE A 15 1.64 -10.28 34.78
CA ILE A 15 0.96 -10.17 33.48
C ILE A 15 2.00 -10.27 32.36
N SER A 16 2.81 -11.32 32.39
CA SER A 16 3.36 -11.84 31.14
C SER A 16 2.24 -12.67 30.49
N LEU A 17 1.26 -11.98 29.89
CA LEU A 17 0.37 -12.57 28.90
C LEU A 17 1.27 -13.01 27.74
N LYS A 18 1.86 -14.21 27.84
CA LYS A 18 2.37 -14.89 26.66
C LYS A 18 1.15 -15.05 25.76
N ALA A 19 1.07 -14.24 24.71
CA ALA A 19 0.09 -14.41 23.66
C ALA A 19 0.20 -15.87 23.20
N GLN A 20 -0.87 -16.64 23.40
CA GLN A 20 -0.92 -18.00 22.88
C GLN A 20 -0.71 -17.90 21.36
N PRO A 21 0.16 -18.73 20.76
CA PRO A 21 0.32 -18.72 19.33
C PRO A 21 -1.05 -19.04 18.70
N LEU A 22 -1.58 -18.09 17.93
CA LEU A 22 -2.82 -18.30 17.19
C LEU A 22 -2.49 -19.19 16.00
N ASN A 23 -3.09 -20.38 15.98
CA ASN A 23 -3.00 -21.29 14.84
C ASN A 23 -4.07 -20.93 13.81
N GLY A 24 -3.71 -20.99 12.53
CA GLY A 24 -4.62 -20.63 11.47
C GLY A 24 -3.96 -20.61 10.09
N ILE A 25 -4.73 -20.22 9.09
CA ILE A 25 -4.23 -20.01 7.73
C ILE A 25 -4.13 -18.50 7.50
N ARG A 26 -2.94 -18.02 7.13
CA ARG A 26 -2.71 -16.65 6.72
C ARG A 26 -2.63 -16.58 5.21
N ILE A 27 -3.45 -15.73 4.61
CA ILE A 27 -3.43 -15.46 3.18
C ILE A 27 -2.88 -14.06 3.01
N ASN A 28 -1.80 -13.93 2.26
CA ASN A 28 -1.13 -12.66 1.97
C ASN A 28 -1.22 -12.37 0.47
N GLY A 29 -1.88 -11.26 0.11
CA GLY A 29 -2.02 -10.78 -1.26
C GLY A 29 -0.96 -9.75 -1.67
N GLY A 30 0.03 -9.49 -0.81
CA GLY A 30 1.05 -8.46 -1.02
C GLY A 30 0.42 -7.07 -1.07
N GLU A 31 0.57 -6.40 -2.22
CA GLU A 31 -0.03 -5.08 -2.49
C GLU A 31 -1.46 -5.18 -3.04
N THR A 32 -1.94 -6.38 -3.39
CA THR A 32 -3.27 -6.58 -3.96
C THR A 32 -4.30 -6.77 -2.85
N PRO A 33 -5.36 -5.94 -2.76
CA PRO A 33 -6.47 -6.23 -1.86
C PRO A 33 -7.16 -7.52 -2.30
N ILE A 34 -7.44 -8.39 -1.34
CA ILE A 34 -8.01 -9.72 -1.53
C ILE A 34 -9.33 -9.91 -0.78
N LEU A 35 -10.19 -10.75 -1.35
CA LEU A 35 -11.35 -11.36 -0.70
C LEU A 35 -11.10 -12.85 -0.60
N VAL A 36 -11.14 -13.37 0.62
CA VAL A 36 -10.89 -14.78 0.89
C VAL A 36 -12.19 -15.49 1.21
N TYR A 37 -12.39 -16.64 0.57
CA TYR A 37 -13.52 -17.53 0.77
C TYR A 37 -13.06 -18.92 1.16
N PHE A 38 -13.72 -19.51 2.16
CA PHE A 38 -13.55 -20.91 2.51
C PHE A 38 -14.89 -21.62 2.29
N GLY A 39 -14.92 -22.56 1.33
CA GLY A 39 -16.16 -23.28 0.99
C GLY A 39 -17.33 -22.36 0.59
N GLY A 40 -17.04 -21.26 -0.10
CA GLY A 40 -18.03 -20.27 -0.53
C GLY A 40 -18.39 -19.19 0.51
N ASN A 41 -17.91 -19.30 1.75
CA ASN A 41 -18.15 -18.30 2.79
C ASN A 41 -17.03 -17.25 2.84
N GLN A 42 -17.39 -15.97 2.82
CA GLN A 42 -16.42 -14.88 2.92
C GLN A 42 -15.82 -14.82 4.34
N MET A 43 -14.49 -14.86 4.42
CA MET A 43 -13.77 -14.90 5.70
C MET A 43 -13.30 -13.53 6.18
N CYS A 44 -13.18 -12.56 5.26
CA CYS A 44 -12.74 -11.21 5.57
C CYS A 44 -13.32 -10.18 4.61
N MET A 45 -13.46 -8.95 5.09
CA MET A 45 -13.66 -7.76 4.26
C MET A 45 -12.42 -7.52 3.38
N PRO A 46 -12.52 -6.71 2.30
CA PRO A 46 -11.37 -6.34 1.48
C PRO A 46 -10.14 -5.94 2.30
N THR A 47 -9.06 -6.72 2.19
CA THR A 47 -7.82 -6.56 2.97
C THR A 47 -6.63 -7.07 2.15
N THR A 48 -5.40 -6.63 2.43
CA THR A 48 -4.19 -7.20 1.80
C THR A 48 -3.72 -8.48 2.49
N THR A 49 -4.13 -8.70 3.74
CA THR A 49 -3.84 -9.91 4.50
C THR A 49 -5.06 -10.36 5.28
N CYS A 50 -5.37 -11.65 5.19
CA CYS A 50 -6.51 -12.27 5.84
C CYS A 50 -6.01 -13.46 6.67
N PHE A 51 -6.25 -13.42 7.99
CA PHE A 51 -5.85 -14.50 8.89
C PHE A 51 -7.08 -15.20 9.44
N VAL A 52 -7.25 -16.47 9.05
CA VAL A 52 -8.38 -17.30 9.43
C VAL A 52 -7.97 -18.22 10.57
N THR A 53 -8.53 -17.98 11.75
CA THR A 53 -8.24 -18.72 12.99
C THR A 53 -9.37 -19.69 13.34
N ASN A 54 -9.19 -20.45 14.42
CA ASN A 54 -10.17 -21.42 14.93
C ASN A 54 -10.56 -22.50 13.89
N LEU A 55 -9.61 -22.85 13.01
CA LEU A 55 -9.78 -23.91 12.04
C LEU A 55 -9.47 -25.27 12.69
N LYS A 56 -10.28 -26.28 12.37
CA LYS A 56 -9.99 -27.67 12.73
C LYS A 56 -8.93 -28.22 11.76
N ARG A 57 -8.22 -29.26 12.19
CA ARG A 57 -7.36 -30.02 11.27
C ARG A 57 -8.22 -30.58 10.13
N GLY A 58 -7.83 -30.35 8.89
CA GLY A 58 -8.62 -30.78 7.74
C GLY A 58 -8.25 -30.10 6.42
N TYR A 59 -8.98 -30.45 5.37
CA TYR A 59 -8.87 -29.83 4.06
C TYR A 59 -9.92 -28.73 3.90
N TYR A 60 -9.49 -27.59 3.37
CA TYR A 60 -10.34 -26.44 3.10
C TYR A 60 -10.22 -26.05 1.62
N THR A 61 -11.35 -25.87 0.95
CA THR A 61 -11.35 -25.23 -0.37
C THR A 61 -11.20 -23.73 -0.15
N VAL A 62 -10.02 -23.21 -0.50
CA VAL A 62 -9.67 -21.81 -0.34
C VAL A 62 -9.74 -21.13 -1.70
N GLU A 63 -10.58 -20.11 -1.79
CA GLU A 63 -10.68 -19.26 -2.97
C GLU A 63 -10.31 -17.84 -2.58
N VAL A 64 -9.43 -17.22 -3.37
CA VAL A 64 -9.02 -15.84 -3.16
C VAL A 64 -9.29 -15.07 -4.43
N PHE A 65 -9.93 -13.92 -4.30
CA PHE A 65 -10.26 -13.03 -5.41
C PHE A 65 -9.60 -11.67 -5.19
N SER A 66 -9.19 -11.00 -6.27
CA SER A 66 -8.80 -9.60 -6.20
C SER A 66 -10.01 -8.73 -5.86
N THR A 67 -9.83 -7.70 -5.06
CA THR A 67 -10.87 -6.70 -4.75
C THR A 67 -10.28 -5.29 -4.77
N ARG A 68 -11.15 -4.29 -4.61
CA ARG A 68 -10.79 -2.91 -4.30
C ARG A 68 -11.20 -2.57 -2.87
N TYR A 69 -10.62 -1.50 -2.31
CA TYR A 69 -11.12 -0.94 -1.05
C TYR A 69 -12.51 -0.35 -1.28
N THR A 70 -13.47 -0.77 -0.45
CA THR A 70 -14.86 -0.29 -0.51
C THR A 70 -15.04 0.89 0.43
N ARG A 71 -15.78 1.91 0.00
CA ARG A 71 -16.27 2.95 0.92
C ARG A 71 -17.39 2.42 1.81
N THR A 72 -17.62 3.08 2.93
CA THR A 72 -18.77 2.79 3.82
C THR A 72 -20.08 2.84 3.03
N GLY A 73 -20.82 1.72 3.01
CA GLY A 73 -22.09 1.58 2.28
C GLY A 73 -21.97 1.02 0.85
N GLU A 74 -20.76 0.84 0.32
CA GLU A 74 -20.53 0.28 -1.02
C GLU A 74 -20.58 -1.26 -1.00
N ARG A 75 -21.18 -1.87 -2.03
CA ARG A 75 -21.17 -3.34 -2.18
C ARG A 75 -19.76 -3.82 -2.48
N VAL A 76 -19.36 -4.89 -1.83
CA VAL A 76 -18.05 -5.53 -2.03
C VAL A 76 -17.90 -6.00 -3.47
N TRP A 77 -16.93 -5.42 -4.18
CA TRP A 77 -16.62 -5.78 -5.56
C TRP A 77 -15.71 -7.01 -5.60
N LYS A 78 -16.17 -8.08 -6.26
CA LYS A 78 -15.42 -9.32 -6.42
C LYS A 78 -14.80 -9.37 -7.81
N GLY A 79 -13.48 -9.29 -7.86
CA GLY A 79 -12.70 -9.35 -9.10
C GLY A 79 -12.29 -10.76 -9.50
N ARG A 80 -11.16 -10.87 -10.21
CA ARG A 80 -10.64 -12.15 -10.72
C ARG A 80 -10.23 -13.09 -9.60
N LYS A 81 -10.29 -14.39 -9.86
CA LYS A 81 -9.79 -15.43 -8.96
C LYS A 81 -8.26 -15.47 -9.03
N LEU A 82 -7.61 -15.28 -7.90
CA LEU A 82 -6.15 -15.27 -7.74
C LEU A 82 -5.61 -16.59 -7.21
N PHE A 83 -6.42 -17.29 -6.41
CA PHE A 83 -6.05 -18.58 -5.82
C PHE A 83 -7.28 -19.46 -5.72
N HIS A 84 -7.13 -20.75 -6.05
CA HIS A 84 -8.18 -21.74 -5.94
C HIS A 84 -7.56 -23.11 -5.72
N GLU A 85 -7.42 -23.50 -4.46
CA GLU A 85 -6.88 -24.81 -4.14
C GLU A 85 -7.52 -25.42 -2.91
N ARG A 86 -7.37 -26.73 -2.79
CA ARG A 86 -7.79 -27.49 -1.61
C ARG A 86 -6.61 -27.60 -0.66
N VAL A 87 -6.60 -26.74 0.34
CA VAL A 87 -5.48 -26.57 1.27
C VAL A 87 -5.68 -27.42 2.52
N TYR A 88 -4.69 -28.26 2.84
CA TYR A 88 -4.65 -28.97 4.12
C TYR A 88 -4.09 -28.10 5.24
N PHE A 89 -4.75 -28.08 6.39
CA PHE A 89 -4.32 -27.41 7.62
C PHE A 89 -4.13 -28.44 8.74
N ASN A 90 -2.98 -28.40 9.41
CA ASN A 90 -2.61 -29.40 10.41
C ASN A 90 -3.09 -29.08 11.83
N GLY A 91 -3.54 -27.84 12.10
CA GLY A 91 -4.02 -27.41 13.42
C GLY A 91 -2.94 -26.99 14.42
N MET A 92 -1.66 -27.09 14.05
CA MET A 92 -0.53 -26.93 14.99
C MET A 92 0.27 -25.64 14.76
N GLU A 93 0.31 -25.14 13.52
CA GLU A 93 1.11 -23.98 13.15
C GLU A 93 0.29 -22.97 12.32
N VAL A 94 0.89 -21.83 12.01
CA VAL A 94 0.35 -20.91 11.01
C VAL A 94 0.75 -21.42 9.63
N LYS A 95 -0.24 -21.62 8.75
CA LYS A 95 0.01 -21.92 7.34
C LYS A 95 -0.11 -20.66 6.50
N ASP A 96 1.00 -20.20 5.94
CA ASP A 96 1.01 -19.06 5.03
C ASP A 96 0.69 -19.49 3.58
N ILE A 97 -0.20 -18.74 2.94
CA ILE A 97 -0.53 -18.80 1.52
C ILE A 97 -0.16 -17.43 0.94
N PHE A 98 0.84 -17.41 0.08
CA PHE A 98 1.20 -16.24 -0.69
C PHE A 98 0.47 -16.33 -2.03
N VAL A 99 -0.44 -15.39 -2.25
CA VAL A 99 -1.18 -15.31 -3.51
C VAL A 99 -0.34 -14.43 -4.42
N GLU A 100 0.32 -15.06 -5.39
CA GLU A 100 1.25 -14.41 -6.31
C GLU A 100 0.55 -13.25 -7.01
N SER A 101 0.92 -12.03 -6.61
CA SER A 101 0.59 -10.83 -7.33
C SER A 101 1.47 -10.79 -8.57
N ASP A 102 0.98 -11.32 -9.69
CA ASP A 102 1.59 -10.98 -10.98
C ASP A 102 1.57 -9.44 -11.09
N PRO A 103 2.75 -8.79 -11.15
CA PRO A 103 2.86 -7.33 -11.19
C PRO A 103 2.26 -6.71 -12.47
N ASN A 104 1.97 -7.53 -13.50
CA ASN A 104 1.29 -7.14 -14.73
C ASN A 104 -0.23 -7.34 -14.66
N LEU A 105 -0.71 -8.00 -13.62
CA LEU A 105 -2.11 -8.31 -13.40
C LEU A 105 -2.71 -7.23 -12.47
N TYR A 106 -2.60 -5.95 -12.84
CA TYR A 106 -3.70 -5.04 -12.53
C TYR A 106 -4.84 -5.49 -13.46
N PRO A 107 -5.99 -5.98 -12.96
CA PRO A 107 -7.11 -6.17 -13.85
C PRO A 107 -7.53 -4.76 -14.26
N ASP A 108 -7.22 -4.42 -15.51
CA ASP A 108 -7.98 -3.44 -16.26
C ASP A 108 -9.45 -3.56 -15.85
N PHE A 109 -10.07 -2.41 -15.65
CA PHE A 109 -11.50 -2.21 -15.83
C PHE A 109 -12.05 -3.16 -16.91
N PRO A 110 -13.25 -3.72 -16.74
CA PRO A 110 -13.75 -4.77 -17.62
C PRO A 110 -13.60 -4.35 -19.09
N ARG A 111 -12.64 -4.95 -19.80
CA ARG A 111 -12.64 -4.94 -21.26
C ARG A 111 -13.65 -5.99 -21.71
N GLN A 112 -14.93 -5.68 -21.55
CA GLN A 112 -15.91 -6.21 -22.48
C GLN A 112 -15.82 -5.30 -23.70
N ARG A 113 -15.16 -5.80 -24.74
CA ARG A 113 -15.29 -5.25 -26.08
C ARG A 113 -16.68 -5.66 -26.58
N GLU A 114 -17.71 -4.99 -26.10
CA GLU A 114 -19.02 -4.92 -26.73
C GLU A 114 -19.41 -3.43 -26.75
N GLU A 115 -19.19 -2.83 -27.91
CA GLU A 115 -19.82 -1.61 -28.45
C GLU A 115 -19.89 -0.37 -27.53
N TYR A 116 -18.92 0.53 -27.71
CA TYR A 116 -18.95 1.89 -27.17
C TYR A 116 -20.07 2.67 -27.86
N ASP A 117 -21.19 2.89 -27.16
CA ASP A 117 -22.20 3.89 -27.51
C ASP A 117 -21.63 5.29 -27.17
N PRO A 118 -21.35 6.16 -28.16
CA PRO A 118 -20.74 7.47 -27.93
C PRO A 118 -21.66 8.50 -27.27
N SER A 119 -22.89 8.13 -26.88
CA SER A 119 -23.89 9.07 -26.37
C SER A 119 -23.91 9.27 -24.85
N ASP A 120 -23.18 8.47 -24.07
CA ASP A 120 -23.21 8.52 -22.60
C ASP A 120 -21.99 9.24 -22.01
N CYS A 121 -21.91 10.54 -22.29
CA CYS A 121 -20.95 11.45 -21.67
C CYS A 121 -21.47 11.94 -20.31
N ASP A 122 -21.51 11.08 -19.29
CA ASP A 122 -21.75 11.56 -17.91
C ASP A 122 -20.44 11.88 -17.19
N MET A 123 -20.44 13.09 -16.64
CA MET A 123 -19.31 13.87 -16.22
C MET A 123 -19.02 13.60 -14.73
N GLY A 124 -17.78 13.22 -14.42
CA GLY A 124 -17.21 13.45 -13.10
C GLY A 124 -17.18 12.23 -12.18
N TYR A 125 -15.98 11.65 -12.05
CA TYR A 125 -15.29 11.30 -10.80
C TYR A 125 -14.16 10.33 -11.16
N GLU A 126 -13.02 10.86 -11.56
CA GLU A 126 -11.87 10.02 -11.89
C GLU A 126 -11.21 9.54 -10.59
N PRO A 127 -11.24 8.22 -10.28
CA PRO A 127 -10.63 7.70 -9.06
C PRO A 127 -9.12 7.82 -9.21
N TYR A 128 -8.48 8.53 -8.28
CA TYR A 128 -7.03 8.74 -8.20
C TYR A 128 -6.18 7.46 -8.38
N TYR A 129 -6.75 6.28 -8.15
CA TYR A 129 -6.11 4.97 -8.33
C TYR A 129 -5.81 4.60 -9.79
N GLY A 130 -6.58 5.10 -10.77
CA GLY A 130 -6.29 4.87 -12.20
C GLY A 130 -5.10 5.66 -12.75
N ARG A 131 -4.62 6.64 -11.98
CA ARG A 131 -3.53 7.54 -12.37
C ARG A 131 -2.21 7.26 -11.66
N ILE A 132 -2.14 6.28 -10.75
CA ILE A 132 -0.88 5.93 -10.07
C ILE A 132 0.04 5.23 -11.06
N MET A 133 1.30 5.66 -11.14
CA MET A 133 2.28 5.01 -11.99
C MET A 133 2.54 3.58 -11.51
N SER A 134 2.27 2.58 -12.35
CA SER A 134 2.45 1.17 -11.99
C SER A 134 3.93 0.85 -11.74
N PRO A 135 4.28 -0.16 -10.91
CA PRO A 135 5.67 -0.50 -10.62
C PRO A 135 6.54 -0.73 -11.86
N LYS A 136 6.02 -1.48 -12.84
CA LYS A 136 6.73 -1.77 -14.11
C LYS A 136 6.96 -0.51 -14.96
N LEU A 137 5.94 0.35 -15.07
CA LEU A 137 6.07 1.61 -15.79
C LEU A 137 7.03 2.54 -15.06
N PHE A 138 6.95 2.57 -13.72
CA PHE A 138 7.86 3.33 -12.88
C PHE A 138 9.29 2.85 -13.01
N ASP A 139 9.58 1.55 -13.06
CA ASP A 139 10.95 1.07 -13.27
C ASP A 139 11.50 1.50 -14.63
N THR A 140 10.66 1.46 -15.67
CA THR A 140 11.04 1.96 -17.00
C THR A 140 11.32 3.46 -16.96
N PHE A 141 10.44 4.23 -16.33
CA PHE A 141 10.59 5.67 -16.16
C PHE A 141 11.83 6.02 -15.33
N TYR A 142 12.00 5.38 -14.17
CA TYR A 142 13.12 5.56 -13.26
C TYR A 142 14.45 5.27 -13.95
N ASN A 143 14.54 4.19 -14.73
CA ASN A 143 15.77 3.88 -15.46
C ASN A 143 16.09 4.94 -16.52
N LYS A 144 15.08 5.48 -17.22
CA LYS A 144 15.27 6.60 -18.15
C LYS A 144 15.74 7.88 -17.43
N VAL A 145 15.11 8.23 -16.32
CA VAL A 145 15.53 9.38 -15.50
C VAL A 145 16.95 9.17 -14.97
N LYS A 146 17.28 7.97 -14.49
CA LYS A 146 18.61 7.65 -13.98
C LYS A 146 19.69 7.70 -15.07
N SER A 147 19.37 7.34 -16.31
CA SER A 147 20.31 7.38 -17.43
C SER A 147 20.55 8.79 -17.99
N GLU A 148 19.69 9.75 -17.68
CA GLU A 148 19.80 11.12 -18.15
C GLU A 148 20.94 11.85 -17.41
N PRO A 149 22.00 12.29 -18.11
CA PRO A 149 23.17 12.92 -17.48
C PRO A 149 22.85 14.23 -16.75
N PHE A 150 21.93 15.05 -17.25
CA PHE A 150 21.71 16.39 -16.71
C PHE A 150 20.56 16.45 -15.68
N ASP A 151 20.85 17.02 -14.51
CA ASP A 151 19.89 17.20 -13.41
C ASP A 151 18.63 17.99 -13.80
N SER A 152 18.79 19.00 -14.67
CA SER A 152 17.70 19.79 -15.21
C SER A 152 16.74 18.93 -16.02
N ASP A 153 17.26 18.06 -16.87
CA ASP A 153 16.47 17.25 -17.78
C ASP A 153 15.77 16.14 -17.00
N ARG A 154 16.46 15.55 -16.00
CA ARG A 154 15.82 14.66 -15.01
C ARG A 154 14.64 15.33 -14.32
N MET A 155 14.79 16.60 -13.91
CA MET A 155 13.71 17.37 -13.28
C MET A 155 12.54 17.57 -14.25
N THR A 156 12.78 17.96 -15.49
CA THR A 156 11.74 18.15 -16.51
C THR A 156 10.98 16.86 -16.81
N MET A 157 11.67 15.71 -16.83
CA MET A 157 11.02 14.40 -16.97
C MET A 157 10.07 14.10 -15.80
N ILE A 158 10.49 14.40 -14.57
CA ILE A 158 9.66 14.23 -13.36
C ILE A 158 8.47 15.18 -13.38
N GLU A 159 8.69 16.46 -13.67
CA GLU A 159 7.65 17.48 -13.79
C GLU A 159 6.61 17.13 -14.87
N THR A 160 7.05 16.54 -15.97
CA THR A 160 6.12 16.05 -17.01
C THR A 160 5.29 14.89 -16.49
N ALA A 161 5.92 13.92 -15.82
CA ALA A 161 5.25 12.70 -15.36
C ALA A 161 4.19 12.97 -14.27
N ILE A 162 4.42 13.95 -13.39
CA ILE A 162 3.46 14.34 -12.33
C ILE A 162 2.22 15.06 -12.86
N THR A 163 2.21 15.56 -14.10
CA THR A 163 1.03 16.22 -14.66
C THR A 163 -0.11 15.21 -14.83
N SER A 164 0.21 14.04 -15.38
CA SER A 164 -0.72 12.97 -15.69
C SER A 164 -0.80 11.89 -14.62
N SER A 165 0.22 11.76 -13.77
CA SER A 165 0.37 10.59 -12.89
C SER A 165 0.45 10.95 -11.40
N TYR A 166 0.06 10.00 -10.56
CA TYR A 166 0.33 9.98 -9.13
C TYR A 166 1.43 8.97 -8.81
N PHE A 167 2.05 9.14 -7.66
CA PHE A 167 3.19 8.33 -7.22
C PHE A 167 3.01 7.86 -5.78
N THR A 168 3.70 6.80 -5.41
CA THR A 168 3.85 6.40 -4.00
C THR A 168 5.06 7.09 -3.35
N SER A 169 5.09 7.14 -2.02
CA SER A 169 6.23 7.64 -1.24
C SER A 169 7.49 6.81 -1.55
N ALA A 170 7.35 5.50 -1.76
CA ALA A 170 8.45 4.63 -2.14
C ALA A 170 9.02 4.97 -3.54
N GLN A 171 8.17 5.32 -4.50
CA GLN A 171 8.60 5.79 -5.83
C GLN A 171 9.30 7.15 -5.74
N CYS A 172 8.73 8.09 -4.98
CA CYS A 172 9.36 9.38 -4.71
C CYS A 172 10.72 9.22 -4.04
N LEU A 173 10.84 8.36 -3.03
CA LEU A 173 12.10 8.04 -2.37
C LEU A 173 13.19 7.60 -3.35
N ARG A 174 12.87 6.74 -4.32
CA ARG A 174 13.81 6.28 -5.34
C ARG A 174 14.28 7.42 -6.23
N LEU A 175 13.38 8.29 -6.68
CA LEU A 175 13.71 9.45 -7.51
C LEU A 175 14.57 10.46 -6.74
N THR A 176 14.19 10.77 -5.50
CA THR A 176 14.95 11.68 -4.62
C THR A 176 16.39 11.20 -4.41
N LYS A 177 16.60 9.88 -4.28
CA LYS A 177 17.93 9.29 -4.12
C LYS A 177 18.84 9.40 -5.35
N LEU A 178 18.33 9.82 -6.51
CA LEU A 178 19.16 10.12 -7.67
C LEU A 178 19.97 11.42 -7.50
N TYR A 179 19.57 12.28 -6.57
CA TYR A 179 20.19 13.57 -6.32
C TYR A 179 21.07 13.50 -5.07
N THR A 180 22.23 14.14 -5.13
CA THR A 180 23.23 14.11 -4.06
C THR A 180 22.98 15.17 -3.00
N PHE A 181 22.58 16.36 -3.44
CA PHE A 181 22.44 17.55 -2.60
C PHE A 181 21.00 17.72 -2.12
N ASP A 182 20.85 18.28 -0.92
CA ASP A 182 19.54 18.40 -0.27
C ASP A 182 18.64 19.44 -0.96
N ASP A 183 19.18 20.47 -1.59
CA ASP A 183 18.39 21.53 -2.24
C ASP A 183 17.54 20.96 -3.40
N GLU A 184 18.14 20.08 -4.20
CA GLU A 184 17.52 19.37 -5.31
C GLU A 184 16.52 18.33 -4.80
N ARG A 185 16.88 17.61 -3.73
CA ARG A 185 15.96 16.67 -3.06
C ARG A 185 14.73 17.42 -2.53
N MET A 186 14.91 18.57 -1.90
CA MET A 186 13.85 19.43 -1.41
C MET A 186 12.93 19.90 -2.54
N LYS A 187 13.50 20.32 -3.67
CA LYS A 187 12.73 20.74 -4.86
C LYS A 187 11.83 19.61 -5.35
N ILE A 188 12.37 18.40 -5.51
CA ILE A 188 11.61 17.23 -5.98
C ILE A 188 10.54 16.84 -4.98
N MET A 189 10.88 16.78 -3.69
CA MET A 189 9.94 16.43 -2.63
C MET A 189 8.74 17.37 -2.63
N LYS A 190 8.96 18.68 -2.73
CA LYS A 190 7.88 19.69 -2.76
C LYS A 190 7.00 19.56 -4.00
N ILE A 191 7.60 19.33 -5.16
CA ILE A 191 6.89 19.17 -6.44
C ILE A 191 6.08 17.86 -6.48
N MET A 192 6.63 16.77 -5.95
CA MET A 192 5.99 15.45 -5.97
C MET A 192 4.91 15.29 -4.89
N TYR A 193 5.10 15.87 -3.68
CA TYR A 193 4.21 15.67 -2.53
C TYR A 193 2.71 15.87 -2.82
N PRO A 194 2.28 16.87 -3.63
CA PRO A 194 0.89 17.01 -4.09
C PRO A 194 0.29 15.77 -4.76
N ARG A 195 1.12 15.02 -5.47
CA ARG A 195 0.78 13.84 -6.27
C ARG A 195 1.14 12.52 -5.59
N ILE A 196 1.50 12.54 -4.30
CA ILE A 196 1.71 11.32 -3.50
C ILE A 196 0.38 10.78 -2.97
N VAL A 197 0.14 9.48 -3.11
CA VAL A 197 -1.11 8.84 -2.64
C VAL A 197 -1.07 8.42 -1.17
N ASP A 198 0.06 7.91 -0.70
CA ASP A 198 0.35 7.37 0.64
C ASP A 198 1.13 8.41 1.47
N LYS A 199 0.53 9.59 1.68
CA LYS A 199 1.19 10.75 2.33
C LYS A 199 1.64 10.45 3.77
N GLU A 200 1.06 9.46 4.42
CA GLU A 200 1.43 8.95 5.74
C GLU A 200 2.82 8.29 5.75
N ALA A 201 3.26 7.73 4.61
CA ALA A 201 4.59 7.12 4.47
C ALA A 201 5.68 8.12 4.06
N PHE A 202 5.32 9.38 3.78
CA PHE A 202 6.24 10.38 3.21
C PHE A 202 7.41 10.77 4.14
N PHE A 203 7.31 10.49 5.45
CA PHE A 203 8.43 10.66 6.38
C PHE A 203 9.68 9.86 5.97
N THR A 204 9.50 8.76 5.24
CA THR A 204 10.59 7.94 4.69
C THR A 204 11.37 8.68 3.60
N VAL A 205 10.72 9.61 2.89
CA VAL A 205 11.33 10.47 1.87
C VAL A 205 12.09 11.60 2.58
N ILE A 206 11.48 12.25 3.56
CA ILE A 206 12.11 13.32 4.36
C ILE A 206 13.41 12.84 5.03
N SER A 207 13.46 11.57 5.46
CA SER A 207 14.65 11.01 6.12
C SER A 207 15.89 10.96 5.22
N THR A 208 15.76 11.10 3.90
CA THR A 208 16.92 11.20 2.99
C THR A 208 17.62 12.54 3.03
N LEU A 209 16.98 13.59 3.59
CA LEU A 209 17.65 14.87 3.78
C LEU A 209 18.76 14.70 4.81
N THR A 210 19.87 15.36 4.57
CA THR A 210 21.06 15.30 5.41
C THR A 210 20.95 16.29 6.56
N PHE A 211 20.55 17.53 6.25
CA PHE A 211 20.50 18.62 7.22
C PHE A 211 19.19 18.65 7.99
N PHE A 212 19.28 18.94 9.29
CA PHE A 212 18.11 19.04 10.17
C PHE A 212 17.18 20.20 9.77
N SER A 213 17.75 21.35 9.37
CA SER A 213 17.00 22.50 8.86
C SER A 213 16.10 22.14 7.68
N ASN A 214 16.60 21.33 6.74
CA ASN A 214 15.85 20.91 5.56
C ASN A 214 14.71 19.94 5.93
N LYS A 215 14.93 19.06 6.92
CA LYS A 215 13.88 18.18 7.46
C LYS A 215 12.77 19.00 8.09
N ASP A 216 13.11 19.98 8.92
CA ASP A 216 12.14 20.85 9.56
C ASP A 216 11.36 21.68 8.53
N GLU A 217 12.04 22.25 7.53
CA GLU A 217 11.40 22.97 6.44
C GLU A 217 10.42 22.07 5.67
N MET A 218 10.83 20.85 5.31
CA MET A 218 9.97 19.92 4.59
C MET A 218 8.77 19.47 5.43
N ASN A 219 8.96 19.22 6.73
CA ASN A 219 7.89 18.92 7.67
C ASN A 219 6.91 20.10 7.82
N GLY A 220 7.42 21.33 7.82
CA GLY A 220 6.63 22.55 7.80
C GLY A 220 5.76 22.64 6.54
N PHE A 221 6.37 22.46 5.37
CA PHE A 221 5.65 22.40 4.09
C PHE A 221 4.55 21.34 4.08
N VAL A 222 4.85 20.11 4.54
CA VAL A 222 3.89 19.00 4.63
C VAL A 222 2.68 19.36 5.49
N ARG A 223 2.91 20.05 6.62
CA ARG A 223 1.87 20.48 7.56
C ARG A 223 0.96 21.54 6.93
N THR A 224 1.55 22.64 6.44
CA THR A 224 0.81 23.73 5.79
C THR A 224 0.00 23.21 4.60
N TYR A 225 0.56 22.30 3.80
CA TYR A 225 -0.15 21.71 2.67
C TYR A 225 -1.38 20.90 3.09
N ARG A 226 -1.32 20.16 4.22
CA ARG A 226 -2.45 19.39 4.75
C ARG A 226 -3.53 20.29 5.33
N GLU A 227 -3.13 21.39 5.98
CA GLU A 227 -4.06 22.39 6.52
C GLU A 227 -4.82 23.11 5.41
N ASN A 228 -4.15 23.51 4.33
CA ASN A 228 -4.77 24.19 3.18
C ASN A 228 -5.70 23.31 2.33
N ARG A 229 -5.78 22.00 2.60
CA ARG A 229 -6.63 21.04 1.88
C ARG A 229 -7.79 20.48 2.70
N ARG A 230 -7.95 20.92 3.94
CA ARG A 230 -9.18 20.74 4.71
C ARG A 230 -10.17 21.84 4.38
#